data_AF-A0A840QMW1-F1
#
_entry.id   AF-A0A840QMW1-F1
#
_cell.length_a   1.000
_cell.length_b   1.000
_cell.length_c   1.000
_cell.angle_alpha   90.00
_cell.angle_beta   90.00
_cell.angle_gamma   90.00
#
_symmetry.space_group_name_H-M   'P 1'
#
loop_
_entity.id
_entity.type
_entity.pdbx_description
1 polymer ?
#
loop_
_entity_poly.entity_id
_entity_poly.type
_entity_poly.pdbx_seq_one_letter_code
_entity_poly.pdbx_strand_id
1 'polypeptide(L)'
;MGEHRQRYNEEFKKQTVRYVQEQKKTVSDMAEELKVPTSTLYEWIAKYREFDNEPIVYDERIQQLEQQLKKKERELKDREEELAIVKKAVHIFSRPKV
;
A
#
# COMPACT_ATOMS: atom_id res chain seq x y z
N MET A 1 41.21 -8.99 4.98
CA MET A 1 41.05 -7.66 5.56
C MET A 1 39.71 -7.64 6.28
N GLY A 2 39.69 -7.65 7.63
CA GLY A 2 38.46 -7.60 8.41
C GLY A 2 37.99 -6.16 8.52
N GLU A 3 37.05 -5.75 7.67
CA GLU A 3 36.50 -4.40 7.70
C GLU A 3 35.81 -4.15 9.04
N HIS A 4 36.19 -3.04 9.68
CA HIS A 4 35.64 -2.61 10.95
C HIS A 4 34.13 -2.42 10.77
N ARG A 5 33.33 -3.30 11.36
CA ARG A 5 31.87 -3.15 11.41
C ARG A 5 31.54 -1.90 12.23
N GLN A 6 31.48 -0.75 11.58
CA GLN A 6 30.88 0.45 12.16
C GLN A 6 29.43 0.08 12.52
N ARG A 7 29.15 0.02 13.82
CA ARG A 7 27.79 -0.23 14.31
C ARG A 7 27.02 1.08 14.24
N TYR A 8 26.29 1.27 13.14
CA TYR A 8 25.32 2.35 13.04
C TYR A 8 24.03 1.96 13.78
N ASN A 9 23.48 2.90 14.54
CA ASN A 9 22.22 2.72 15.25
C ASN A 9 21.07 2.47 14.25
N GLU A 10 20.10 1.65 14.61
CA GLU A 10 19.00 1.30 13.71
C GLU A 10 18.13 2.51 13.35
N GLU A 11 17.95 3.43 14.30
CA GLU A 11 17.24 4.70 14.08
C GLU A 11 17.95 5.56 13.03
N PHE A 12 19.29 5.60 13.07
CA PHE A 12 20.11 6.32 12.10
C PHE A 12 19.97 5.73 10.69
N LYS A 13 19.91 4.40 10.56
CA LYS A 13 19.70 3.73 9.28
C LYS A 13 18.33 4.05 8.69
N LYS A 14 17.27 4.01 9.51
CA LYS A 14 15.91 4.35 9.09
C LYS A 14 15.77 5.82 8.69
N GLN A 15 16.31 6.74 9.49
CA GLN A 15 16.34 8.18 9.17
C GLN A 15 17.10 8.45 7.87
N THR A 16 18.25 7.80 7.69
CA THR A 16 19.05 7.92 6.45
C THR A 16 18.27 7.45 5.23
N VAL A 17 17.63 6.28 5.29
CA VAL A 17 16.88 5.74 4.15
C VAL A 17 15.63 6.57 3.85
N ARG A 18 14.98 7.14 4.86
CA ARG A 18 13.87 8.07 4.69
C ARG A 18 14.34 9.39 4.06
N TYR A 19 15.44 9.95 4.54
CA TYR A 19 16.06 11.15 3.99
C TYR A 19 16.48 10.94 2.52
N VAL A 20 16.99 9.75 2.18
CA VAL A 20 17.29 9.33 0.80
C VAL A 20 16.07 9.28 -0.10
N GLN A 21 14.89 8.94 0.45
CA GLN A 21 13.64 8.93 -0.31
C GLN A 21 13.04 10.33 -0.45
N GLU A 22 13.18 11.18 0.56
CA GLU A 22 12.68 12.57 0.54
C GLU A 22 13.57 13.49 -0.32
N GLN A 23 14.89 13.30 -0.26
CA GLN A 23 15.85 14.03 -1.08
C GLN A 23 15.97 13.39 -2.46
N LYS A 24 15.62 14.11 -3.52
CA LYS A 24 15.85 13.70 -4.93
C LYS A 24 17.33 13.77 -5.34
N LYS A 25 18.27 13.61 -4.40
CA LYS A 25 19.71 13.60 -4.65
C LYS A 25 20.20 12.18 -4.94
N THR A 26 21.33 12.06 -5.62
CA THR A 26 21.94 10.76 -5.92
C THR A 26 22.49 10.12 -4.65
N VAL A 27 22.40 8.79 -4.54
CA VAL A 27 22.91 8.00 -3.39
C VAL A 27 24.37 8.29 -3.09
N SER A 28 25.19 8.59 -4.11
CA SER A 28 26.60 8.98 -3.95
C SER A 28 26.79 10.30 -3.19
N ASP A 29 26.00 11.32 -3.52
CA ASP A 29 26.07 12.64 -2.86
C ASP A 29 25.68 12.53 -1.38
N MET A 30 24.66 11.73 -1.08
CA MET A 30 24.24 11.48 0.30
C MET A 30 25.23 10.62 1.09
N ALA A 31 25.91 9.68 0.44
CA ALA A 31 26.98 8.92 1.07
C ALA A 31 28.14 9.84 1.49
N GLU A 32 28.48 10.83 0.66
CA GLU A 32 29.49 11.84 0.99
C GLU A 32 29.00 12.78 2.13
N GLU A 33 27.74 13.24 2.06
CA GLU A 33 27.13 14.12 3.08
C GLU A 33 27.06 13.44 4.47
N LEU A 34 26.69 12.16 4.50
CA LEU A 34 26.54 11.38 5.73
C LEU A 34 27.83 10.69 6.18
N LYS A 35 28.92 10.78 5.40
CA LYS A 35 30.19 10.05 5.59
C LYS A 35 29.99 8.54 5.77
N VAL A 36 29.03 7.98 5.05
CA VAL A 36 28.74 6.54 5.04
C VAL A 36 29.21 5.96 3.71
N PRO A 37 29.83 4.76 3.68
CA PRO A 37 30.18 4.13 2.42
C PRO A 37 28.94 3.92 1.54
N THR A 38 29.05 4.23 0.25
CA THR A 38 27.96 4.04 -0.73
C THR A 38 27.43 2.61 -0.71
N SER A 39 28.30 1.60 -0.63
CA SER A 39 27.91 0.18 -0.53
C SER A 39 27.00 -0.09 0.67
N THR A 40 27.35 0.45 1.83
CA THR A 40 26.56 0.30 3.07
C THR A 40 25.22 1.02 2.95
N LEU A 41 25.20 2.18 2.31
CA LEU A 41 23.98 2.93 2.05
C LEU A 41 23.03 2.16 1.10
N TYR A 42 23.57 1.54 0.05
CA TYR A 42 22.81 0.63 -0.82
C TYR A 42 22.24 -0.57 -0.06
N GLU A 43 23.02 -1.18 0.84
CA GLU A 43 22.52 -2.26 1.71
C GLU A 43 21.38 -1.79 2.62
N TRP A 44 21.47 -0.56 3.17
CA TRP A 44 20.40 -0.02 3.99
C TRP A 44 19.17 0.34 3.16
N ILE A 45 19.35 0.91 1.98
CA ILE A 45 18.23 1.17 1.06
C ILE A 45 17.57 -0.14 0.67
N ALA A 46 18.32 -1.22 0.41
CA ALA A 46 17.74 -2.52 0.10
C ALA A 46 17.01 -3.16 1.29
N LYS A 47 17.52 -2.97 2.51
CA LYS A 47 17.00 -3.61 3.73
C LYS A 47 15.87 -2.84 4.42
N TYR A 48 15.94 -1.50 4.36
CA TYR A 48 15.02 -0.57 5.00
C TYR A 48 14.26 0.27 3.99
N ARG A 49 14.39 0.03 2.66
CA ARG A 49 13.26 0.29 1.78
C ARG A 49 12.13 -0.50 2.39
N GLU A 50 11.24 0.20 3.07
CA GLU A 50 9.89 -0.28 3.23
C GLU A 50 9.44 -0.57 1.81
N PHE A 51 9.32 -1.87 1.53
CA PHE A 51 8.83 -2.38 0.26
C PHE A 51 7.39 -1.90 0.12
N ASP A 52 7.21 -0.68 -0.36
CA ASP A 52 5.98 -0.25 -1.05
C ASP A 52 5.86 -1.00 -2.41
N ASN A 53 6.81 -1.87 -2.74
CA ASN A 53 6.92 -2.59 -3.99
C ASN A 53 7.53 -3.99 -3.77
N GLU A 54 6.89 -4.83 -2.95
CA GLU A 54 7.17 -6.28 -2.95
C GLU A 54 6.49 -6.90 -4.19
N PRO A 55 7.20 -7.27 -5.27
CA PRO A 55 6.55 -7.51 -6.57
C PRO A 55 5.94 -8.90 -6.76
N ILE A 56 5.67 -9.68 -5.71
CA ILE A 56 5.33 -11.11 -5.90
C ILE A 56 4.05 -11.56 -5.17
N VAL A 57 3.63 -10.87 -4.10
CA VAL A 57 2.39 -11.23 -3.36
C VAL A 57 1.27 -10.18 -3.53
N TYR A 58 1.61 -9.00 -4.08
CA TYR A 58 0.64 -7.91 -4.26
C TYR A 58 -0.38 -8.19 -5.36
N ASP A 59 0.00 -8.82 -6.47
CA ASP A 59 -0.92 -9.03 -7.60
C ASP A 59 -2.05 -10.00 -7.26
N GLU A 60 -1.73 -11.15 -6.67
CA GLU A 60 -2.74 -12.12 -6.23
C GLU A 60 -3.66 -11.52 -5.16
N ARG A 61 -3.12 -10.75 -4.21
CA ARG A 61 -3.93 -10.13 -3.16
C ARG A 61 -4.81 -9.01 -3.70
N ILE A 62 -4.32 -8.19 -4.64
CA ILE A 62 -5.12 -7.17 -5.32
C ILE A 62 -6.23 -7.83 -6.14
N GLN A 63 -5.92 -8.86 -6.93
CA GLN A 63 -6.93 -9.60 -7.70
C GLN A 63 -8.00 -10.22 -6.79
N GLN A 64 -7.61 -10.81 -5.66
CA GLN A 64 -8.54 -11.33 -4.66
C GLN A 64 -9.41 -10.24 -4.04
N LEU A 65 -8.85 -9.06 -3.77
CA LEU A 65 -9.58 -7.91 -3.25
C LEU A 65 -10.56 -7.35 -4.30
N GLU A 66 -10.14 -7.20 -5.55
CA GLU A 66 -10.98 -6.77 -6.66
C GLU A 66 -12.15 -7.73 -6.91
N GLN A 67 -11.90 -9.05 -6.87
CA GLN A 67 -12.95 -10.06 -6.99
C GLN A 67 -13.97 -9.96 -5.85
N GLN A 68 -13.50 -9.77 -4.61
CA GLN A 68 -14.38 -9.59 -3.45
C GLN A 68 -15.20 -8.31 -3.55
N LEU A 69 -14.60 -7.22 -4.03
CA LEU A 69 -15.25 -5.93 -4.21
C LEU A 69 -16.37 -6.04 -5.25
N LYS A 70 -16.07 -6.63 -6.40
CA LYS A 70 -17.05 -6.88 -7.47
C LYS A 70 -18.20 -7.78 -7.03
N LYS A 71 -17.93 -8.79 -6.19
CA LYS A 71 -18.97 -9.65 -5.63
C LYS A 71 -19.90 -8.87 -4.70
N LYS A 72 -19.33 -8.07 -3.79
CA LYS A 72 -20.11 -7.22 -2.88
C LYS A 72 -20.93 -6.17 -3.62
N GLU A 73 -20.39 -5.55 -4.67
CA GLU A 73 -21.15 -4.60 -5.50
C GLU A 73 -22.35 -5.26 -6.17
N ARG A 74 -22.19 -6.49 -6.69
CA ARG A 74 -23.31 -7.25 -7.25
C ARG A 74 -24.36 -7.57 -6.20
N GLU A 75 -23.95 -8.01 -5.02
CA GLU A 75 -24.88 -8.29 -3.92
C GLU A 75 -25.63 -7.02 -3.50
N LEU A 76 -24.95 -5.89 -3.36
CA LEU A 76 -25.60 -4.61 -3.04
C LEU A 76 -26.63 -4.22 -4.08
N LYS A 77 -26.28 -4.32 -5.37
CA LYS A 77 -27.19 -4.00 -6.46
C LYS A 77 -28.44 -4.89 -6.44
N ASP A 78 -28.26 -6.19 -6.25
CA ASP A 78 -29.37 -7.16 -6.16
C ASP A 78 -30.32 -6.79 -5.01
N ARG A 79 -29.77 -6.49 -3.81
CA ARG A 79 -30.57 -6.03 -2.66
C ARG A 79 -31.28 -4.71 -2.92
N GLU A 80 -30.65 -3.77 -3.62
CA GLU A 80 -31.29 -2.51 -4.00
C GLU A 80 -32.46 -2.73 -4.97
N GLU A 81 -32.31 -3.66 -5.92
CA GLU A 81 -33.38 -4.05 -6.84
C GLU A 81 -34.54 -4.72 -6.10
N GLU A 82 -34.27 -5.65 -5.17
CA GLU A 82 -35.28 -6.25 -4.30
C GLU A 82 -36.05 -5.19 -3.50
N LEU A 83 -35.33 -4.25 -2.87
CA LEU A 83 -35.94 -3.15 -2.12
C LEU A 83 -36.79 -2.26 -3.03
N ALA A 84 -36.35 -2.00 -4.26
CA ALA A 84 -37.10 -1.21 -5.22
C ALA A 84 -38.41 -1.91 -5.62
N ILE A 85 -38.39 -3.22 -5.83
CA ILE A 85 -39.58 -4.02 -6.11
C ILE A 85 -40.54 -3.99 -4.92
N VAL A 86 -40.04 -4.24 -3.71
CA VAL A 86 -40.86 -4.20 -2.49
C VAL A 86 -41.47 -2.81 -2.27
N LYS A 87 -40.68 -1.74 -2.43
CA LYS A 87 -41.19 -0.35 -2.34
C LYS A 87 -42.27 -0.07 -3.37
N LYS A 88 -42.08 -0.51 -4.63
CA LYS A 88 -43.11 -0.37 -5.69
C LYS A 88 -44.37 -1.15 -5.34
N ALA A 89 -44.24 -2.38 -4.86
CA ALA A 89 -45.37 -3.20 -4.43
C ALA A 89 -46.12 -2.51 -3.28
N VAL A 90 -45.43 -2.11 -2.21
CA VAL A 90 -46.02 -1.38 -1.09
C VAL A 90 -46.73 -0.12 -1.58
N HIS A 91 -46.14 0.64 -2.50
CA HIS A 91 -46.77 1.83 -3.06
C HIS A 91 -48.04 1.53 -3.86
N ILE A 92 -48.08 0.43 -4.60
CA ILE A 92 -49.27 -0.03 -5.35
C ILE A 92 -50.35 -0.52 -4.38
N PHE A 93 -49.98 -1.33 -3.38
CA PHE A 93 -50.92 -1.92 -2.42
C PHE A 93 -51.43 -0.93 -1.36
N SER A 94 -50.65 0.11 -1.02
CA SER A 94 -51.05 1.15 -0.05
C SER A 94 -51.90 2.26 -0.67
N ARG A 95 -52.12 2.27 -1.99
CA ARG A 95 -53.09 3.17 -2.61
C ARG A 95 -54.49 2.54 -2.50
N PRO A 96 -55.45 3.17 -1.80
CA PRO A 96 -56.81 2.67 -1.77
C PRO A 96 -57.41 2.72 -3.19
N LYS A 97 -57.95 1.59 -3.65
CA LYS A 97 -58.86 1.58 -4.81
C LYS A 97 -60.14 2.30 -4.37
N VAL A 98 -60.30 3.54 -4.81
CA VAL A 98 -61.60 4.22 -4.88
C VAL A 98 -62.30 3.83 -6.17
#